data_AF-A0A971W5K6-F1
#
_entry.id   AF-A0A971W5K6-F1
#
_cell.length_a   1.000
_cell.length_b   1.000
_cell.length_c   1.000
_cell.angle_alpha   90.00
_cell.angle_beta   90.00
_cell.angle_gamma   90.00
#
_symmetry.space_group_name_H-M   'P 1'
#
loop_
_entity.id
_entity.type
_entity.pdbx_description
1 polymer ?
#
loop_
_entity_poly.entity_id
_entity_poly.type
_entity_poly.pdbx_seq_one_letter_code
_entity_poly.pdbx_strand_id
1 'polypeptide(L)'
;MSSIRFDGGKVSLLLITVFIIMVIIIKNSHTLQRFLVSQEIRFSTAQYEIASTAHFDVKYLPIDEAYVPMVAAVAEDARQSVSEMFGKQPPERTTLIIYPDSASLARSFGWNKNARAMGVYWGGSIRILSPAEWLKEPSQEVFVRQGPVYHEYAHLMVDEVTRGNYSRWLTEGVAQYVEKRLTGFEFASPAARDGEFTLYSLRQMDKDFDALEESVAYWQSLKIVEYIAGRYGEGAVWQILRDLGDGYQLDGAVEKTLGLSYERFEEELFVFLEKEWTRRCKI
;
A
#
# COMPACT_ATOMS: atom_id res chain seq x y z
N MET A 1 56.47 23.76 -19.49
CA MET A 1 55.23 23.43 -18.75
C MET A 1 54.06 23.58 -19.72
N SER A 2 53.43 22.49 -20.13
CA SER A 2 52.29 22.49 -21.06
C SER A 2 51.02 22.85 -20.29
N SER A 3 50.40 23.99 -20.60
CA SER A 3 49.10 24.37 -20.04
C SER A 3 48.01 23.48 -20.63
N ILE A 4 47.37 22.66 -19.83
CA ILE A 4 46.15 21.94 -20.22
C ILE A 4 45.07 23.01 -20.47
N ARG A 5 44.69 23.23 -21.73
CA ARG A 5 43.53 24.08 -22.06
C ARG A 5 42.26 23.32 -21.69
N PHE A 6 41.54 23.81 -20.68
CA PHE A 6 40.21 23.34 -20.35
C PHE A 6 39.22 23.72 -21.46
N ASP A 7 38.61 22.73 -22.09
CA ASP A 7 37.56 22.92 -23.08
C ASP A 7 36.21 23.07 -22.35
N GLY A 8 35.87 24.32 -22.02
CA GLY A 8 34.64 24.66 -21.28
C GLY A 8 33.34 24.20 -21.96
N GLY A 9 33.36 23.99 -23.28
CA GLY A 9 32.21 23.48 -24.04
C GLY A 9 31.90 22.01 -23.71
N LYS A 10 32.94 21.18 -23.57
CA LYS A 10 32.78 19.77 -23.18
C LYS A 10 32.31 19.60 -21.74
N VAL A 11 32.77 20.48 -20.84
CA VAL A 11 32.32 20.48 -19.44
C VAL A 11 30.85 20.89 -19.33
N SER A 12 30.42 21.94 -20.06
CA SER A 12 28.99 22.32 -20.11
C SER A 12 28.10 21.21 -20.67
N LEU A 13 28.51 20.57 -21.77
CA LEU A 13 27.73 19.48 -22.37
C LEU A 13 27.60 18.27 -21.43
N LEU A 14 28.66 17.93 -20.70
CA LEU A 14 28.64 16.88 -19.69
C LEU A 14 27.68 17.23 -18.54
N LEU A 15 27.73 18.45 -18.02
CA LEU A 15 26.84 18.89 -16.93
C LEU A 15 25.37 18.89 -17.36
N ILE A 16 25.07 19.33 -18.58
CA ILE A 16 23.70 19.28 -19.15
C ILE A 16 23.25 17.83 -19.29
N THR A 17 24.12 16.94 -19.76
CA THR A 17 23.80 15.52 -19.92
C THR A 17 23.53 14.87 -18.56
N VAL A 18 24.36 15.13 -17.55
CA VAL A 18 24.16 14.65 -16.18
C VAL A 18 22.87 15.21 -15.58
N PHE A 19 22.58 16.49 -15.79
CA PHE A 19 21.33 17.10 -15.33
C PHE A 19 20.10 16.46 -15.99
N ILE A 20 20.12 16.23 -17.29
CA ILE A 20 19.04 15.55 -18.03
C ILE A 20 18.87 14.12 -17.50
N ILE A 21 19.96 13.37 -17.32
CA ILE A 21 19.92 12.02 -16.73
C ILE A 21 19.35 12.08 -15.31
N MET A 22 19.74 13.07 -14.49
CA MET A 22 19.21 13.22 -13.13
C MET A 22 17.71 13.52 -13.13
N VAL A 23 17.23 14.39 -14.01
CA VAL A 23 15.78 14.67 -14.18
C VAL A 23 15.05 13.41 -14.64
N ILE A 24 15.61 12.64 -15.58
CA ILE A 24 15.04 11.36 -16.02
C ILE A 24 14.98 10.37 -14.86
N ILE A 25 16.05 10.22 -14.07
CA ILE A 25 16.09 9.32 -12.91
C ILE A 25 15.09 9.76 -11.85
N ILE A 26 15.02 11.05 -11.51
CA ILE A 26 14.06 11.57 -10.52
C ILE A 26 12.62 11.30 -10.98
N LYS A 27 12.32 11.61 -12.25
CA LYS A 27 10.99 11.42 -12.83
C LYS A 27 10.58 9.94 -12.95
N ASN A 28 11.54 9.04 -13.13
CA ASN A 28 11.31 7.60 -13.26
C ASN A 28 11.79 6.82 -12.02
N SER A 29 11.95 7.51 -10.88
CA SER A 29 12.53 6.92 -9.67
C SER A 29 11.67 5.77 -9.15
N HIS A 30 10.35 5.92 -9.19
CA HIS A 30 9.36 4.88 -8.88
C HIS A 30 9.51 3.64 -9.78
N THR A 31 9.58 3.83 -11.11
CA THR A 31 9.77 2.73 -12.05
C THR A 31 11.10 2.01 -11.83
N LEU A 32 12.18 2.77 -11.57
CA LEU A 32 13.49 2.21 -11.27
C LEU A 32 13.47 1.40 -9.96
N GLN A 33 12.82 1.92 -8.91
CA GLN A 33 12.64 1.20 -7.64
C GLN A 33 11.93 -0.13 -7.88
N ARG A 34 10.80 -0.14 -8.60
CA ARG A 34 10.06 -1.37 -8.92
C ARG A 34 10.89 -2.36 -9.71
N PHE A 35 11.69 -1.88 -10.66
CA PHE A 35 12.63 -2.72 -11.38
C PHE A 35 13.64 -3.37 -10.44
N LEU A 36 14.27 -2.61 -9.55
CA LEU A 36 15.24 -3.11 -8.58
C LEU A 36 14.62 -4.14 -7.63
N VAL A 37 13.44 -3.86 -7.08
CA VAL A 37 12.68 -4.81 -6.24
C VAL A 37 12.38 -6.09 -7.02
N SER A 38 12.01 -6.00 -8.29
CA SER A 38 11.77 -7.19 -9.12
C SER A 38 13.05 -8.03 -9.35
N GLN A 39 14.22 -7.39 -9.48
CA GLN A 39 15.50 -8.10 -9.58
C GLN A 39 15.84 -8.79 -8.27
N GLU A 40 15.72 -8.07 -7.16
CA GLU A 40 15.94 -8.61 -5.82
C GLU A 40 15.08 -9.85 -5.58
N ILE A 41 13.78 -9.78 -5.87
CA ILE A 41 12.87 -10.93 -5.76
C ILE A 41 13.34 -12.08 -6.64
N ARG A 42 13.70 -11.82 -7.90
CA ARG A 42 14.23 -12.88 -8.79
C ARG A 42 15.42 -13.61 -8.19
N PHE A 43 16.34 -12.89 -7.56
CA PHE A 43 17.51 -13.49 -6.92
C PHE A 43 17.18 -14.21 -5.60
N SER A 44 16.41 -13.58 -4.71
CA SER A 44 16.12 -14.13 -3.37
C SER A 44 15.16 -15.32 -3.39
N THR A 45 14.35 -15.44 -4.45
CA THR A 45 13.41 -16.53 -4.67
C THR A 45 13.83 -17.43 -5.85
N ALA A 46 15.12 -17.49 -6.18
CA ALA A 46 15.60 -18.27 -7.32
C ALA A 46 15.28 -19.77 -7.22
N GLN A 47 15.20 -20.30 -6.00
CA GLN A 47 14.83 -21.68 -5.69
C GLN A 47 13.33 -21.94 -5.54
N TYR A 48 12.49 -20.91 -5.69
CA TYR A 48 11.04 -21.05 -5.58
C TYR A 48 10.49 -21.61 -6.88
N GLU A 49 9.49 -22.47 -6.77
CA GLU A 49 8.67 -22.90 -7.89
C GLU A 49 7.73 -21.77 -8.30
N ILE A 50 7.22 -21.83 -9.55
CA ILE A 50 6.33 -20.82 -10.10
C ILE A 50 5.11 -21.51 -10.69
N ALA A 51 3.94 -21.13 -10.19
CA ALA A 51 2.66 -21.40 -10.82
C ALA A 51 2.13 -20.12 -11.44
N SER A 52 1.82 -20.14 -12.74
CA SER A 52 1.30 -18.96 -13.45
C SER A 52 -0.20 -19.07 -13.69
N THR A 53 -0.89 -17.95 -13.51
CA THR A 53 -2.27 -17.74 -13.95
C THR A 53 -2.30 -16.76 -15.13
N ALA A 54 -3.48 -16.23 -15.47
CA ALA A 54 -3.58 -15.19 -16.50
C ALA A 54 -2.81 -13.92 -16.10
N HIS A 55 -2.84 -13.53 -14.82
CA HIS A 55 -2.29 -12.25 -14.36
C HIS A 55 -1.28 -12.37 -13.22
N PHE A 56 -0.96 -13.58 -12.74
CA PHE A 56 0.01 -13.76 -11.65
C PHE A 56 1.10 -14.78 -11.98
N ASP A 57 2.31 -14.51 -11.50
CA ASP A 57 3.27 -15.57 -11.17
C ASP A 57 3.25 -15.75 -9.66
N VAL A 58 2.78 -16.91 -9.20
CA VAL A 58 2.81 -17.30 -7.80
C VAL A 58 4.09 -18.07 -7.53
N LYS A 59 4.99 -17.47 -6.74
CA LYS A 59 6.23 -18.08 -6.29
C LYS A 59 6.04 -18.76 -4.94
N TYR A 60 6.45 -20.02 -4.82
CA TYR A 60 6.27 -20.80 -3.59
C TYR A 60 7.40 -21.82 -3.38
N LEU A 61 7.53 -22.36 -2.17
CA LEU A 61 8.36 -23.53 -1.87
C LEU A 61 7.47 -24.79 -1.85
N PRO A 62 8.00 -26.00 -2.11
CA PRO A 62 7.18 -27.23 -2.17
C PRO A 62 6.28 -27.49 -0.96
N ILE A 63 6.65 -27.00 0.23
CA ILE A 63 5.82 -27.09 1.44
C ILE A 63 4.47 -26.37 1.31
N ASP A 64 4.39 -25.36 0.45
CA ASP A 64 3.21 -24.52 0.23
C ASP A 64 2.41 -24.93 -1.02
N GLU A 65 2.85 -25.94 -1.77
CA GLU A 65 2.27 -26.35 -3.07
C GLU A 65 0.75 -26.60 -2.97
N ALA A 66 0.31 -27.24 -1.89
CA ALA A 66 -1.11 -27.55 -1.66
C ALA A 66 -2.01 -26.31 -1.56
N TYR A 67 -1.46 -25.13 -1.22
CA TYR A 67 -2.22 -23.89 -1.06
C TYR A 67 -2.21 -23.00 -2.30
N VAL A 68 -1.30 -23.27 -3.25
CA VAL A 68 -1.12 -22.45 -4.46
C VAL A 68 -2.40 -22.28 -5.26
N PRO A 69 -3.22 -23.32 -5.53
CA PRO A 69 -4.46 -23.14 -6.29
C PRO A 69 -5.45 -22.18 -5.60
N MET A 70 -5.59 -22.28 -4.27
CA MET A 70 -6.46 -21.40 -3.48
C MET A 70 -5.95 -19.96 -3.50
N VAL A 71 -4.66 -19.76 -3.24
CA VAL A 71 -4.03 -18.43 -3.24
C VAL A 71 -4.16 -17.78 -4.63
N ALA A 72 -3.88 -18.54 -5.69
CA ALA A 72 -3.98 -18.07 -7.07
C ALA A 72 -5.41 -17.67 -7.45
N ALA A 73 -6.41 -18.49 -7.08
CA ALA A 73 -7.82 -18.19 -7.33
C ALA A 73 -8.27 -16.90 -6.62
N VAL A 74 -7.89 -16.73 -5.34
CA VAL A 74 -8.21 -15.51 -4.57
C VAL A 74 -7.45 -14.30 -5.10
N ALA A 75 -6.22 -14.46 -5.58
CA ALA A 75 -5.48 -13.37 -6.20
C ALA A 75 -6.14 -12.87 -7.50
N GLU A 76 -6.65 -13.78 -8.34
CA GLU A 76 -7.38 -13.42 -9.56
C GLU A 76 -8.72 -12.72 -9.25
N ASP A 77 -9.45 -13.18 -8.22
CA ASP A 77 -10.68 -12.50 -7.79
C ASP A 77 -10.36 -11.10 -7.21
N ALA A 78 -9.40 -11.01 -6.30
CA ALA A 78 -8.97 -9.73 -5.74
C ALA A 78 -8.53 -8.75 -6.84
N ARG A 79 -7.80 -9.25 -7.84
CA ARG A 79 -7.39 -8.47 -9.01
C ARG A 79 -8.60 -7.88 -9.72
N GLN A 80 -9.62 -8.69 -10.00
CA GLN A 80 -10.84 -8.23 -10.65
C GLN A 80 -11.61 -7.25 -9.77
N SER A 81 -12.02 -7.69 -8.57
CA SER A 81 -12.89 -6.97 -7.65
C SER A 81 -12.31 -5.61 -7.22
N VAL A 82 -11.02 -5.57 -6.90
CA VAL A 82 -10.36 -4.31 -6.52
C VAL A 82 -10.20 -3.39 -7.73
N SER A 83 -9.82 -3.90 -8.91
CA SER A 83 -9.66 -3.06 -10.11
C SER A 83 -10.99 -2.42 -10.54
N GLU A 84 -12.10 -3.15 -10.39
CA GLU A 84 -13.45 -2.63 -10.64
C GLU A 84 -13.77 -1.44 -9.73
N MET A 85 -13.43 -1.50 -8.44
CA MET A 85 -13.62 -0.37 -7.52
C MET A 85 -12.82 0.87 -7.93
N PHE A 86 -11.59 0.71 -8.43
CA PHE A 86 -10.74 1.83 -8.84
C PHE A 86 -11.08 2.39 -10.23
N GLY A 87 -11.83 1.64 -11.05
CA GLY A 87 -12.15 2.02 -12.44
C GLY A 87 -10.91 2.16 -13.35
N LYS A 88 -9.83 1.44 -13.02
CA LYS A 88 -8.52 1.49 -13.71
C LYS A 88 -8.09 0.09 -14.08
N GLN A 89 -7.35 -0.03 -15.20
CA GLN A 89 -6.72 -1.30 -15.55
C GLN A 89 -5.51 -1.56 -14.63
N PRO A 90 -5.42 -2.76 -14.03
CA PRO A 90 -4.25 -3.15 -13.24
C PRO A 90 -3.05 -3.47 -14.14
N PRO A 91 -1.87 -3.76 -13.55
CA PRO A 91 -0.76 -4.34 -14.28
C PRO A 91 -1.18 -5.62 -15.01
N GLU A 92 -0.60 -5.86 -16.19
CA GLU A 92 -0.85 -7.10 -16.95
C GLU A 92 -0.48 -8.33 -16.14
N ARG A 93 0.57 -8.23 -15.32
CA ARG A 93 1.08 -9.34 -14.53
C ARG A 93 1.70 -8.89 -13.21
N THR A 94 1.37 -9.59 -12.13
CA THR A 94 1.85 -9.32 -10.77
C THR A 94 2.58 -10.54 -10.20
N THR A 95 3.72 -10.31 -9.54
CA THR A 95 4.40 -11.38 -8.79
C THR A 95 3.79 -11.48 -7.39
N LEU A 96 3.29 -12.67 -7.04
CA LEU A 96 2.85 -13.01 -5.69
C LEU A 96 3.83 -14.04 -5.11
N ILE A 97 4.32 -13.82 -3.89
CA ILE A 97 5.24 -14.76 -3.22
C ILE A 97 4.60 -15.27 -1.94
N ILE A 98 4.58 -16.60 -1.78
CA ILE A 98 4.16 -17.28 -0.55
C ILE A 98 5.42 -17.57 0.28
N TYR A 99 5.45 -17.06 1.51
CA TYR A 99 6.52 -17.33 2.47
C TYR A 99 6.06 -18.38 3.49
N PRO A 100 6.85 -19.44 3.73
CA PRO A 100 6.42 -20.56 4.57
C PRO A 100 6.29 -20.19 6.06
N ASP A 101 6.98 -19.13 6.51
CA ASP A 101 7.01 -18.73 7.91
C ASP A 101 7.17 -17.22 8.08
N SER A 102 6.70 -16.70 9.23
CA SER A 102 6.73 -15.26 9.54
C SER A 102 8.14 -14.67 9.53
N ALA A 103 9.15 -15.45 9.91
CA ALA A 103 10.52 -14.96 9.95
C ALA A 103 11.10 -14.80 8.53
N SER A 104 10.72 -15.66 7.59
CA SER A 104 11.11 -15.55 6.18
C SER A 104 10.44 -14.36 5.50
N LEU A 105 9.15 -14.12 5.78
CA LEU A 105 8.44 -12.93 5.31
C LEU A 105 9.09 -11.65 5.85
N ALA A 106 9.31 -11.55 7.17
CA ALA A 106 9.94 -10.37 7.78
C ALA A 106 11.34 -10.09 7.19
N ARG A 107 12.17 -11.13 6.99
CA ARG A 107 13.48 -11.00 6.35
C ARG A 107 13.40 -10.43 4.93
N SER A 108 12.38 -10.83 4.16
CA SER A 108 12.23 -10.40 2.77
C SER A 108 11.94 -8.91 2.59
N PHE A 109 11.53 -8.23 3.66
CA PHE A 109 11.20 -6.81 3.67
C PHE A 109 12.15 -5.99 4.57
N GLY A 110 13.17 -6.64 5.17
CA GLY A 110 14.11 -5.98 6.06
C GLY A 110 13.52 -5.60 7.43
N TRP A 111 12.38 -6.19 7.82
CA TRP A 111 11.79 -5.98 9.14
C TRP A 111 12.57 -6.67 10.25
N ASN A 112 12.41 -6.14 11.46
CA ASN A 112 12.80 -6.87 12.66
C ASN A 112 11.94 -8.16 12.79
N LYS A 113 12.47 -9.19 13.47
CA LYS A 113 11.83 -10.52 13.57
C LYS A 113 10.44 -10.53 14.25
N ASN A 114 9.97 -9.39 14.77
CA ASN A 114 8.74 -9.27 15.55
C ASN A 114 7.57 -8.69 14.75
N ALA A 115 7.76 -8.29 13.50
CA ALA A 115 6.67 -7.88 12.62
C ALA A 115 5.75 -9.07 12.33
N ARG A 116 4.47 -8.95 12.69
CA ARG A 116 3.44 -10.01 12.56
C ARG A 116 2.48 -9.74 11.40
N ALA A 117 3.00 -9.29 10.26
CA ALA A 117 2.15 -9.09 9.09
C ALA A 117 1.82 -10.43 8.43
N MET A 118 0.58 -10.56 7.96
CA MET A 118 0.15 -11.69 7.14
C MET A 118 0.43 -11.45 5.66
N GLY A 119 0.56 -10.19 5.23
CA GLY A 119 0.90 -9.79 3.87
C GLY A 119 1.68 -8.49 3.84
N VAL A 120 2.36 -8.25 2.72
CA VAL A 120 3.07 -7.01 2.41
C VAL A 120 3.09 -6.76 0.90
N TYR A 121 2.59 -5.59 0.49
CA TYR A 121 2.85 -5.01 -0.81
C TYR A 121 4.16 -4.22 -0.81
N TRP A 122 5.02 -4.48 -1.80
CA TRP A 122 6.21 -3.67 -2.02
C TRP A 122 6.69 -3.71 -3.46
N GLY A 123 6.88 -2.54 -4.05
CA GLY A 123 7.56 -2.37 -5.34
C GLY A 123 6.96 -3.20 -6.47
N GLY A 124 5.62 -3.29 -6.55
CA GLY A 124 4.91 -4.05 -7.58
C GLY A 124 4.79 -5.54 -7.33
N SER A 125 5.00 -5.99 -6.09
CA SER A 125 4.89 -7.40 -5.71
C SER A 125 4.10 -7.57 -4.42
N ILE A 126 3.33 -8.65 -4.36
CA ILE A 126 2.55 -9.05 -3.20
C ILE A 126 3.28 -10.21 -2.51
N ARG A 127 3.50 -10.09 -1.20
CA ARG A 127 4.10 -11.14 -0.38
C ARG A 127 3.09 -11.55 0.67
N ILE A 128 2.88 -12.84 0.87
CA ILE A 128 1.95 -13.34 1.88
C ILE A 128 2.61 -14.42 2.73
N LEU A 129 2.16 -14.52 3.96
CA LEU A 129 2.43 -15.66 4.83
C LEU A 129 1.60 -16.85 4.37
N SER A 130 2.21 -18.03 4.35
CA SER A 130 1.55 -19.28 4.01
C SER A 130 0.25 -19.46 4.80
N PRO A 131 -0.86 -19.85 4.16
CA PRO A 131 -2.09 -20.19 4.86
C PRO A 131 -1.89 -21.21 5.98
N ALA A 132 -0.91 -22.12 5.86
CA ALA A 132 -0.60 -23.13 6.87
C ALA A 132 -0.23 -22.56 8.25
N GLU A 133 0.34 -21.36 8.30
CA GLU A 133 0.84 -20.76 9.54
C GLU A 133 -0.28 -20.20 10.43
N TRP A 134 -1.44 -19.89 9.85
CA TRP A 134 -2.52 -19.18 10.55
C TRP A 134 -3.91 -19.79 10.35
N LEU A 135 -4.07 -20.71 9.38
CA LEU A 135 -5.29 -21.50 9.19
C LEU A 135 -5.07 -22.97 9.57
N LYS A 136 -5.81 -23.43 10.58
CA LYS A 136 -5.86 -24.86 10.94
C LYS A 136 -6.55 -25.70 9.87
N GLU A 137 -7.63 -25.17 9.29
CA GLU A 137 -8.41 -25.80 8.22
C GLU A 137 -8.60 -24.79 7.10
N PRO A 138 -7.63 -24.70 6.16
CA PRO A 138 -7.69 -23.72 5.08
C PRO A 138 -8.85 -23.98 4.14
N SER A 139 -9.72 -22.99 3.96
CA SER A 139 -10.73 -22.97 2.91
C SER A 139 -10.66 -21.64 2.15
N GLN A 140 -11.09 -21.65 0.89
CA GLN A 140 -11.07 -20.43 0.07
C GLN A 140 -11.91 -19.32 0.70
N GLU A 141 -13.08 -19.63 1.28
CA GLU A 141 -13.94 -18.64 1.95
C GLU A 141 -13.24 -17.97 3.13
N VAL A 142 -12.59 -18.77 3.99
CA VAL A 142 -11.85 -18.23 5.14
C VAL A 142 -10.65 -17.42 4.67
N PHE A 143 -9.95 -17.87 3.63
CA PHE A 143 -8.81 -17.15 3.06
C PHE A 143 -9.21 -15.84 2.37
N VAL A 144 -10.37 -15.78 1.70
CA VAL A 144 -10.93 -14.51 1.18
C VAL A 144 -11.21 -13.54 2.31
N ARG A 145 -11.82 -14.02 3.41
CA ARG A 145 -12.28 -13.16 4.50
C ARG A 145 -11.17 -12.70 5.45
N GLN A 146 -10.15 -13.54 5.68
CA GLN A 146 -9.13 -13.30 6.70
C GLN A 146 -7.71 -13.20 6.13
N GLY A 147 -7.55 -13.54 4.85
CA GLY A 147 -6.26 -13.47 4.17
C GLY A 147 -5.97 -12.07 3.66
N PRO A 148 -4.69 -11.75 3.45
CA PRO A 148 -4.26 -10.38 3.17
C PRO A 148 -4.43 -9.96 1.70
N VAL A 149 -4.89 -10.85 0.82
CA VAL A 149 -4.73 -10.67 -0.64
C VAL A 149 -5.49 -9.46 -1.18
N TYR A 150 -6.71 -9.19 -0.71
CA TYR A 150 -7.47 -8.01 -1.13
C TYR A 150 -6.81 -6.72 -0.62
N HIS A 151 -6.34 -6.72 0.63
CA HIS A 151 -5.62 -5.60 1.24
C HIS A 151 -4.32 -5.28 0.47
N GLU A 152 -3.47 -6.27 0.23
CA GLU A 152 -2.21 -6.07 -0.51
C GLU A 152 -2.44 -5.68 -1.97
N TYR A 153 -3.50 -6.20 -2.59
CA TYR A 153 -3.85 -5.80 -3.94
C TYR A 153 -4.39 -4.36 -4.00
N ALA A 154 -5.09 -3.90 -2.96
CA ALA A 154 -5.49 -2.51 -2.84
C ALA A 154 -4.28 -1.58 -2.70
N HIS A 155 -3.26 -1.95 -1.92
CA HIS A 155 -1.98 -1.23 -1.88
C HIS A 155 -1.33 -1.12 -3.27
N LEU A 156 -1.32 -2.23 -4.02
CA LEU A 156 -0.82 -2.24 -5.39
C LEU A 156 -1.58 -1.23 -6.26
N MET A 157 -2.91 -1.23 -6.21
CA MET A 157 -3.71 -0.28 -7.01
C MET A 157 -3.53 1.17 -6.57
N VAL A 158 -3.37 1.44 -5.28
CA VAL A 158 -3.00 2.78 -4.79
C VAL A 158 -1.67 3.20 -5.40
N ASP A 159 -0.63 2.35 -5.36
CA ASP A 159 0.68 2.64 -5.92
C ASP A 159 0.64 2.87 -7.44
N GLU A 160 -0.14 2.08 -8.19
CA GLU A 160 -0.33 2.26 -9.64
C GLU A 160 -1.01 3.60 -9.97
N VAL A 161 -2.08 3.94 -9.25
CA VAL A 161 -2.86 5.14 -9.54
C VAL A 161 -2.10 6.40 -9.14
N THR A 162 -1.39 6.37 -8.02
CA THR A 162 -0.65 7.51 -7.47
C THR A 162 0.79 7.59 -7.97
N ARG A 163 1.30 6.55 -8.65
CA ARG A 163 2.70 6.45 -9.10
C ARG A 163 3.71 6.62 -7.97
N GLY A 164 3.39 6.06 -6.80
CA GLY A 164 4.20 6.19 -5.60
C GLY A 164 4.01 7.49 -4.80
N ASN A 165 3.16 8.42 -5.26
CA ASN A 165 2.91 9.69 -4.57
C ASN A 165 1.77 9.55 -3.55
N TYR A 166 2.00 8.84 -2.45
CA TYR A 166 1.02 8.67 -1.37
C TYR A 166 1.66 8.67 0.01
N SER A 167 0.89 9.05 1.03
CA SER A 167 1.30 8.91 2.43
C SER A 167 0.96 7.51 2.96
N ARG A 168 1.68 7.09 4.02
CA ARG A 168 1.46 5.77 4.65
C ARG A 168 0.03 5.61 5.14
N TRP A 169 -0.50 6.58 5.89
CA TRP A 169 -1.87 6.51 6.38
C TRP A 169 -2.91 6.40 5.26
N LEU A 170 -2.72 7.10 4.13
CA LEU A 170 -3.69 7.08 3.04
C LEU A 170 -3.76 5.70 2.39
N THR A 171 -2.61 5.08 2.15
CA THR A 171 -2.58 3.74 1.55
C THR A 171 -3.17 2.68 2.48
N GLU A 172 -2.88 2.73 3.78
CA GLU A 172 -3.47 1.82 4.77
C GLU A 172 -4.99 2.04 4.91
N GLY A 173 -5.44 3.30 4.91
CA GLY A 173 -6.86 3.64 4.99
C GLY A 173 -7.65 3.13 3.78
N VAL A 174 -7.11 3.31 2.57
CA VAL A 174 -7.74 2.82 1.35
C VAL A 174 -7.73 1.30 1.28
N ALA A 175 -6.63 0.65 1.67
CA ALA A 175 -6.54 -0.81 1.66
C ALA A 175 -7.57 -1.44 2.61
N GLN A 176 -7.67 -0.94 3.85
CA GLN A 176 -8.71 -1.37 4.80
C GLN A 176 -10.13 -1.08 4.30
N TYR A 177 -10.36 0.08 3.67
CA TYR A 177 -11.67 0.43 3.13
C TYR A 177 -12.12 -0.53 2.03
N VAL A 178 -11.22 -0.86 1.11
CA VAL A 178 -11.46 -1.80 0.02
C VAL A 178 -11.68 -3.21 0.54
N GLU A 179 -10.81 -3.69 1.44
CA GLU A 179 -10.94 -5.00 2.08
C GLU A 179 -12.29 -5.13 2.79
N LYS A 180 -12.66 -4.15 3.61
CA LYS A 180 -13.96 -4.11 4.29
C LYS A 180 -15.13 -4.18 3.32
N ARG A 181 -15.06 -3.46 2.20
CA ARG A 181 -16.14 -3.42 1.21
C ARG A 181 -16.29 -4.71 0.42
N LEU A 182 -15.22 -5.45 0.18
CA LEU A 182 -15.21 -6.66 -0.64
C LEU A 182 -15.35 -7.95 0.17
N THR A 183 -14.73 -8.01 1.35
CA THR A 183 -14.67 -9.23 2.17
C THR A 183 -15.46 -9.12 3.47
N GLY A 184 -15.86 -7.90 3.86
CA GLY A 184 -16.51 -7.63 5.13
C GLY A 184 -15.57 -7.69 6.34
N PHE A 185 -14.25 -7.82 6.13
CA PHE A 185 -13.26 -7.79 7.20
C PHE A 185 -13.03 -6.35 7.68
N GLU A 186 -12.98 -6.15 9.00
CA GLU A 186 -12.61 -4.88 9.61
C GLU A 186 -11.78 -5.21 10.84
N PHE A 187 -10.61 -4.57 10.99
CA PHE A 187 -9.80 -4.69 12.19
C PHE A 187 -10.59 -4.22 13.42
N ALA A 188 -10.28 -4.82 14.57
CA ALA A 188 -10.84 -4.37 15.83
C ALA A 188 -10.48 -2.89 16.06
N SER A 189 -11.44 -2.12 16.59
CA SER A 189 -11.14 -0.75 17.00
C SER A 189 -10.12 -0.75 18.14
N PRO A 190 -9.30 0.31 18.27
CA PRO A 190 -8.37 0.47 19.37
C PRO A 190 -9.12 0.33 20.69
N ALA A 191 -8.58 -0.46 21.61
CA ALA A 191 -9.09 -0.46 22.97
C ALA A 191 -8.80 0.91 23.60
N ALA A 192 -9.77 1.49 24.29
CA ALA A 192 -9.51 2.67 25.11
C ALA A 192 -8.49 2.29 26.19
N ARG A 193 -7.22 2.70 26.04
CA ARG A 193 -6.25 2.61 27.13
C ARG A 193 -6.61 3.70 28.13
N ASP A 194 -7.09 3.29 29.30
CA ASP A 194 -7.35 4.16 30.45
C ASP A 194 -8.31 5.34 30.20
N GLY A 195 -9.17 5.25 29.17
CA GLY A 195 -10.11 6.30 28.80
C GLY A 195 -9.47 7.51 28.10
N GLU A 196 -8.15 7.49 27.84
CA GLU A 196 -7.47 8.53 27.07
C GLU A 196 -7.52 8.18 25.57
N PHE A 197 -8.15 9.08 24.81
CA PHE A 197 -8.26 9.00 23.36
C PHE A 197 -7.30 10.01 22.74
N THR A 198 -6.33 9.53 21.97
CA THR A 198 -5.40 10.38 21.23
C THR A 198 -5.75 10.31 19.75
N LEU A 199 -6.21 11.41 19.18
CA LEU A 199 -6.24 11.60 17.73
C LEU A 199 -4.93 12.22 17.28
N TYR A 200 -4.43 11.75 16.15
CA TYR A 200 -3.24 12.32 15.53
C TYR A 200 -3.64 13.33 14.46
N SER A 201 -2.98 14.50 14.43
CA SER A 201 -3.13 15.41 13.28
C SER A 201 -2.74 14.71 11.98
N LEU A 202 -3.33 15.13 10.86
CA LEU A 202 -2.94 14.66 9.53
C LEU A 202 -1.44 14.87 9.29
N ARG A 203 -0.88 15.96 9.83
CA ARG A 203 0.57 16.21 9.79
C ARG A 203 1.39 15.15 10.53
N GLN A 204 0.93 14.69 11.70
CA GLN A 204 1.58 13.59 12.42
C GLN A 204 1.41 12.27 11.66
N MET A 205 0.21 12.01 11.13
CA MET A 205 -0.07 10.84 10.30
C MET A 205 0.81 10.80 9.03
N ASP A 206 1.15 11.95 8.45
CA ASP A 206 2.03 12.04 7.28
C ASP A 206 3.51 11.82 7.61
N LYS A 207 3.97 12.32 8.76
CA LYS A 207 5.41 12.34 9.10
C LYS A 207 5.88 11.17 9.96
N ASP A 208 5.03 10.75 10.89
CA ASP A 208 5.43 9.92 12.03
C ASP A 208 4.65 8.60 12.08
N PHE A 209 3.91 8.23 11.03
CA PHE A 209 2.95 7.10 11.00
C PHE A 209 3.45 5.83 11.70
N ASP A 210 4.64 5.33 11.31
CA ASP A 210 5.20 4.08 11.84
C ASP A 210 5.73 4.21 13.29
N ALA A 211 5.77 5.43 13.85
CA ALA A 211 6.11 5.71 15.25
C ALA A 211 4.88 5.99 16.13
N LEU A 212 3.69 6.12 15.53
CA LEU A 212 2.43 6.29 16.25
C LEU A 212 1.96 4.96 16.86
N GLU A 213 0.96 5.03 17.73
CA GLU A 213 0.30 3.82 18.22
C GLU A 213 -0.42 3.15 17.05
N GLU A 214 0.04 1.95 16.67
CA GLU A 214 -0.35 1.25 15.44
C GLU A 214 -1.86 1.08 15.34
N SER A 215 -2.52 0.61 16.41
CA SER A 215 -3.96 0.36 16.36
C SER A 215 -4.75 1.63 16.10
N VAL A 216 -4.39 2.74 16.73
CA VAL A 216 -5.01 4.05 16.57
C VAL A 216 -4.73 4.63 15.18
N ALA A 217 -3.49 4.55 14.70
CA ALA A 217 -3.11 5.08 13.39
C ALA A 217 -3.84 4.35 12.25
N TYR A 218 -3.91 3.02 12.29
CA TYR A 218 -4.64 2.23 11.29
C TYR A 218 -6.15 2.48 11.36
N TRP A 219 -6.72 2.51 12.56
CA TRP A 219 -8.14 2.84 12.75
C TRP A 219 -8.47 4.22 12.21
N GLN A 220 -7.68 5.24 12.57
CA GLN A 220 -7.91 6.61 12.14
C GLN A 220 -7.80 6.71 10.62
N SER A 221 -6.83 6.02 9.99
CA SER A 221 -6.68 5.94 8.54
C SER A 221 -7.97 5.44 7.85
N LEU A 222 -8.54 4.33 8.33
CA LEU A 222 -9.81 3.82 7.82
C LEU A 222 -10.93 4.83 8.01
N LYS A 223 -11.06 5.45 9.19
CA LYS A 223 -12.12 6.42 9.47
C LYS A 223 -12.03 7.69 8.62
N ILE A 224 -10.82 8.13 8.27
CA ILE A 224 -10.62 9.26 7.35
C ILE A 224 -11.18 8.90 5.96
N VAL A 225 -10.85 7.72 5.43
CA VAL A 225 -11.33 7.29 4.11
C VAL A 225 -12.85 7.06 4.12
N GLU A 226 -13.39 6.46 5.18
CA GLU A 226 -14.85 6.32 5.36
C GLU A 226 -15.55 7.67 5.47
N TYR A 227 -14.95 8.66 6.15
CA TYR A 227 -15.48 10.02 6.24
C TYR A 227 -15.55 10.68 4.85
N ILE A 228 -14.46 10.59 4.07
CA ILE A 228 -14.43 11.14 2.71
C ILE A 228 -15.49 10.46 1.85
N ALA A 229 -15.52 9.12 1.83
CA ALA A 229 -16.46 8.36 1.03
C ALA A 229 -17.93 8.61 1.45
N GLY A 230 -18.20 8.73 2.75
CA GLY A 230 -19.55 8.94 3.28
C GLY A 230 -20.07 10.37 3.06
N ARG A 231 -19.19 11.39 3.15
CA ARG A 231 -19.58 12.80 3.04
C ARG A 231 -19.52 13.35 1.61
N TYR A 232 -18.52 12.93 0.83
CA TYR A 232 -18.24 13.45 -0.51
C TYR A 232 -18.43 12.40 -1.61
N GLY A 233 -18.79 11.17 -1.23
CA GLY A 233 -18.94 10.05 -2.15
C GLY A 233 -17.64 9.29 -2.37
N GLU A 234 -17.75 7.99 -2.65
CA GLU A 234 -16.59 7.11 -2.88
C GLU A 234 -15.69 7.60 -4.03
N GLY A 235 -16.30 8.22 -5.07
CA GLY A 235 -15.56 8.81 -6.17
C GLY A 235 -14.57 9.91 -5.76
N ALA A 236 -14.79 10.58 -4.62
CA ALA A 236 -13.86 11.57 -4.09
C ALA A 236 -12.56 10.93 -3.60
N VAL A 237 -12.62 9.75 -2.97
CA VAL A 237 -11.42 8.98 -2.57
C VAL A 237 -10.58 8.67 -3.81
N TRP A 238 -11.22 8.16 -4.87
CA TRP A 238 -10.54 7.83 -6.12
C TRP A 238 -10.00 9.06 -6.85
N GLN A 239 -10.69 10.20 -6.75
CA GLN A 239 -10.21 11.45 -7.34
C GLN A 239 -8.95 11.97 -6.64
N ILE A 240 -8.90 11.90 -5.31
CA ILE A 240 -7.68 12.26 -4.55
C ILE A 240 -6.50 11.41 -5.00
N LEU A 241 -6.67 10.08 -5.13
CA LEU A 241 -5.59 9.20 -5.62
C LEU A 241 -5.13 9.56 -7.05
N ARG A 242 -6.06 9.93 -7.94
CA ARG A 242 -5.72 10.38 -9.30
C ARG A 242 -4.95 11.70 -9.29
N ASP A 243 -5.39 12.66 -8.49
CA ASP A 243 -4.72 13.96 -8.35
C ASP A 243 -3.29 13.78 -7.80
N LEU A 244 -3.11 12.87 -6.84
CA LEU A 244 -1.77 12.45 -6.40
C LEU A 244 -0.94 11.87 -7.55
N GLY A 245 -1.51 10.99 -8.39
CA GLY A 245 -0.85 10.46 -9.59
C GLY A 245 -0.48 11.49 -10.65
N ASP A 246 -1.19 12.64 -10.66
CA ASP A 246 -0.91 13.81 -11.48
C ASP A 246 0.16 14.74 -10.86
N GLY A 247 0.65 14.41 -9.65
CA GLY A 247 1.75 15.09 -8.98
C GLY A 247 1.34 16.17 -7.99
N TYR A 248 0.05 16.26 -7.63
CA TYR A 248 -0.39 17.13 -6.54
C TYR A 248 0.16 16.62 -5.20
N GLN A 249 0.44 17.55 -4.29
CA GLN A 249 0.64 17.21 -2.88
C GLN A 249 -0.71 16.83 -2.24
N LEU A 250 -0.66 16.08 -1.14
CA LEU A 250 -1.86 15.52 -0.51
C LEU A 250 -2.88 16.60 -0.09
N ASP A 251 -2.40 17.69 0.50
CA ASP A 251 -3.19 18.88 0.80
C ASP A 251 -3.87 19.40 -0.46
N GLY A 252 -3.12 19.71 -1.52
CA GLY A 252 -3.66 20.22 -2.77
C GLY A 252 -4.65 19.27 -3.46
N ALA A 253 -4.44 17.96 -3.37
CA ALA A 253 -5.36 16.95 -3.91
C ALA A 253 -6.69 16.91 -3.14
N VAL A 254 -6.61 16.98 -1.81
CA VAL A 254 -7.79 17.06 -0.93
C VAL A 254 -8.53 18.37 -1.16
N GLU A 255 -7.84 19.51 -1.22
CA GLU A 255 -8.48 20.80 -1.42
C GLU A 255 -9.19 20.90 -2.77
N LYS A 256 -8.51 20.45 -3.84
CA LYS A 256 -9.06 20.41 -5.19
C LYS A 256 -10.30 19.52 -5.28
N THR A 257 -10.27 18.35 -4.64
CA THR A 257 -11.37 17.38 -4.74
C THR A 257 -12.55 17.74 -3.85
N LEU A 258 -12.30 18.17 -2.61
CA LEU A 258 -13.34 18.40 -1.60
C LEU A 258 -13.85 19.84 -1.59
N GLY A 259 -13.12 20.79 -2.20
CA GLY A 259 -13.49 22.20 -2.21
C GLY A 259 -13.37 22.89 -0.84
N LEU A 260 -12.55 22.35 0.06
CA LEU A 260 -12.26 22.87 1.39
C LEU A 260 -10.76 23.05 1.54
N SER A 261 -10.30 24.01 2.37
CA SER A 261 -8.87 24.05 2.72
C SER A 261 -8.50 22.81 3.54
N TYR A 262 -7.22 22.42 3.52
CA TYR A 262 -6.76 21.23 4.23
C TYR A 262 -6.99 21.36 5.75
N GLU A 263 -6.83 22.55 6.30
CA GLU A 263 -7.09 22.85 7.72
C GLU A 263 -8.57 22.67 8.06
N ARG A 264 -9.47 23.21 7.21
CA ARG A 264 -10.90 23.06 7.44
C ARG A 264 -11.35 21.61 7.31
N PHE A 265 -10.77 20.86 6.37
CA PHE A 265 -11.00 19.43 6.27
C PHE A 265 -10.59 18.71 7.56
N GLU A 266 -9.40 19.00 8.10
CA GLU A 266 -8.92 18.42 9.35
C GLU A 266 -9.85 18.75 10.54
N GLU A 267 -10.29 20.00 10.67
CA GLU A 267 -11.24 20.42 11.71
C GLU A 267 -12.58 19.64 11.62
N GLU A 268 -13.18 19.57 10.41
CA GLU A 268 -14.45 18.85 10.22
C GLU A 268 -14.29 17.34 10.43
N LEU A 269 -13.15 16.77 10.06
CA LEU A 269 -12.77 15.38 10.29
C LEU A 269 -12.64 15.08 11.79
N PHE A 270 -11.95 15.92 12.56
CA PHE A 270 -11.73 15.69 13.99
C PHE A 270 -13.05 15.65 14.76
N VAL A 271 -13.97 16.56 14.47
CA VAL A 271 -15.34 16.55 15.04
C VAL A 271 -16.08 15.25 14.72
N PHE A 272 -15.87 14.68 13.52
CA PHE A 272 -16.43 13.38 13.16
C PHE A 272 -15.80 12.23 13.94
N LEU A 273 -14.46 12.19 14.01
CA LEU A 273 -13.72 11.13 14.70
C LEU A 273 -14.03 11.07 16.20
N GLU A 274 -14.16 12.22 16.87
CA GLU A 274 -14.56 12.31 18.27
C GLU A 274 -15.97 11.73 18.52
N LYS A 275 -16.91 11.97 17.59
CA LYS A 275 -18.27 11.42 17.67
C LYS A 275 -18.27 9.91 17.47
N GLU A 276 -17.54 9.42 16.47
CA GLU A 276 -17.42 7.98 16.20
C GLU A 276 -16.80 7.24 17.37
N TRP A 277 -15.78 7.83 18.01
CA TRP A 277 -15.19 7.30 19.23
C TRP A 277 -16.19 7.26 20.39
N THR A 278 -16.85 8.40 20.67
CA THR A 278 -17.80 8.51 21.78
C THR A 278 -18.98 7.54 21.65
N ARG A 279 -19.43 7.24 20.43
CA ARG A 279 -20.48 6.24 20.19
C ARG A 279 -20.06 4.84 20.60
N ARG A 280 -18.78 4.49 20.45
CA ARG A 280 -18.27 3.14 20.74
C ARG A 280 -17.92 2.94 22.22
N CYS A 281 -17.50 3.97 22.96
CA CYS A 281 -17.28 3.87 24.41
C CYS A 281 -18.57 3.73 25.25
N LYS A 282 -19.75 3.88 24.64
CA LYS A 282 -21.06 3.72 25.31
C LYS A 282 -21.66 2.32 25.20
N ILE A 283 -20.94 1.38 24.59
CA ILE A 283 -21.31 -0.04 24.47
C ILE A 283 -20.37 -0.85 25.36
#